data_AF-A0A0J8YFE8-F1
#
_entry.id   AF-A0A0J8YFE8-F1
#
_cell.length_a   1.000
_cell.length_b   1.000
_cell.length_c   1.000
_cell.angle_alpha   90.00
_cell.angle_beta   90.00
_cell.angle_gamma   90.00
#
_symmetry.space_group_name_H-M   'P 1'
#
loop_
_entity.id
_entity.type
_entity.pdbx_description
1 polymer ?
#
loop_
_entity_poly.entity_id
_entity_poly.type
_entity_poly.pdbx_seq_one_letter_code
_entity_poly.pdbx_strand_id
1 'polypeptide(L)'
;MYSRKIYLRWSDFHKQFVATSLGIDEDVRHTPNQGYGVSEIAGWLSSDLPDGLDSVDIWIKNLTDLASGKSTDGNFGLGNAHWVMVTQGRVFIGCEYVEEQQVLLTIEQTLYVLEQYRSFLEGSYTKEYPPEAIDVEYLSEGKDAVTQYESLEGAYCLPY
;
A
#
# COMPACT_ATOMS: atom_id res chain seq x y z
N MET A 1 11.80 5.08 -10.37
CA MET A 1 11.84 4.21 -9.17
C MET A 1 12.04 5.11 -7.97
N TYR A 2 11.08 5.06 -7.05
CA TYR A 2 11.04 5.87 -5.84
C TYR A 2 11.41 4.97 -4.65
N SER A 3 12.09 5.56 -3.67
CA SER A 3 12.40 4.92 -2.39
C SER A 3 11.96 5.86 -1.27
N ARG A 4 11.07 5.39 -0.40
CA ARG A 4 10.36 6.16 0.63
C ARG A 4 10.19 5.31 1.89
N LYS A 5 9.58 5.89 2.92
CA LYS A 5 9.29 5.19 4.18
C LYS A 5 7.82 5.33 4.55
N ILE A 6 7.23 4.24 5.03
CA ILE A 6 5.99 4.25 5.79
C ILE A 6 6.35 4.30 7.27
N TYR A 7 5.91 5.35 7.94
CA TYR A 7 6.02 5.47 9.38
C TYR A 7 4.81 4.82 10.04
N LEU A 8 5.03 4.23 11.21
CA LEU A 8 3.98 3.65 12.03
C LEU A 8 3.81 4.57 13.24
N ARG A 9 2.81 5.45 13.16
CA ARG A 9 2.62 6.56 14.11
C ARG A 9 1.53 6.22 15.13
N TRP A 10 1.80 6.49 16.40
CA TRP A 10 0.78 6.31 17.44
C TRP A 10 -0.39 7.27 17.24
N SER A 11 -1.61 6.72 17.12
CA SER A 11 -2.84 7.49 17.15
C SER A 11 -3.42 7.54 18.56
N ASP A 12 -3.50 8.73 19.14
CA ASP A 12 -4.17 8.92 20.43
C ASP A 12 -5.69 8.72 20.38
N PHE A 13 -6.28 8.78 19.18
CA PHE A 13 -7.69 8.52 18.98
C PHE A 13 -7.99 7.02 18.95
N HIS A 14 -7.25 6.25 18.14
CA HIS A 14 -7.45 4.80 18.00
C HIS A 14 -6.72 3.99 19.09
N LYS A 15 -5.82 4.62 19.86
CA LYS A 15 -4.96 3.96 20.86
C LYS A 15 -4.11 2.82 20.27
N GLN A 16 -3.67 2.98 19.03
CA GLN A 16 -2.81 2.04 18.31
C GLN A 16 -1.90 2.75 17.33
N PHE A 17 -0.88 2.05 16.83
CA PHE A 17 -0.04 2.52 15.74
C PHE A 17 -0.78 2.39 14.40
N VAL A 18 -0.62 3.39 13.53
CA VAL A 18 -1.25 3.45 12.21
C VAL A 18 -0.19 3.78 11.17
N ALA A 19 -0.23 3.08 10.04
CA ALA A 19 0.63 3.37 8.88
C ALA A 19 0.36 4.78 8.33
N THR A 20 1.42 5.53 8.07
CA THR A 20 1.35 6.88 7.51
C THR A 20 2.59 7.22 6.70
N SER A 21 2.43 8.06 5.68
CA SER A 21 3.55 8.67 4.96
C SER A 21 4.05 9.97 5.60
N LEU A 22 3.46 10.41 6.72
CA LEU A 22 3.90 11.60 7.43
C LEU A 22 5.13 11.28 8.28
N GLY A 23 6.20 12.04 8.10
CA GLY A 23 7.31 12.07 9.04
C GLY A 23 6.86 12.49 10.45
N ILE A 24 7.71 12.21 11.44
CA ILE A 24 7.44 12.50 12.86
C ILE A 24 7.10 13.99 13.10
N ASP A 25 7.77 14.88 12.35
CA ASP A 25 7.64 16.33 12.49
C ASP A 25 6.61 16.96 11.52
N GLU A 26 5.93 16.15 10.71
CA GLU A 26 4.98 16.67 9.72
C GLU A 26 3.58 16.89 10.31
N ASP A 27 2.97 18.02 9.92
CA ASP A 27 1.60 18.36 10.31
C ASP A 27 0.61 17.51 9.53
N VAL A 28 -0.21 16.76 10.27
CA VAL A 28 -1.24 15.85 9.76
C VAL A 28 -2.28 16.53 8.86
N ARG A 29 -2.37 17.86 8.87
CA ARG A 29 -3.32 18.65 8.08
C ARG A 29 -2.81 18.96 6.66
N HIS A 30 -1.56 18.65 6.35
CA HIS A 30 -0.98 18.92 5.04
C HIS A 30 -0.68 17.64 4.29
N THR A 31 -0.60 17.74 2.96
CA THR A 31 -0.14 16.65 2.11
C THR A 31 1.28 16.25 2.54
N PRO A 32 1.53 14.95 2.76
CA PRO A 32 2.85 14.46 3.16
C PRO A 32 3.94 14.84 2.15
N ASN A 33 5.08 15.31 2.64
CA ASN A 33 6.19 15.73 1.78
C ASN A 33 6.81 14.57 0.97
N GLN A 34 6.56 13.33 1.38
CA GLN A 34 7.13 12.14 0.74
C GLN A 34 6.55 11.81 -0.64
N GLY A 35 5.36 12.35 -0.98
CA GLY A 35 4.71 12.14 -2.27
C GLY A 35 3.44 11.28 -2.19
N TYR A 36 2.75 11.19 -3.32
CA TYR A 36 1.44 10.55 -3.40
C TYR A 36 1.49 9.03 -3.29
N GLY A 37 2.52 8.39 -3.87
CA GLY A 37 2.58 6.94 -3.96
C GLY A 37 2.76 6.27 -2.59
N VAL A 38 3.67 6.77 -1.76
CA VAL A 38 3.81 6.24 -0.39
C VAL A 38 2.61 6.59 0.49
N SER A 39 1.93 7.70 0.21
CA SER A 39 0.69 8.06 0.91
C SER A 39 -0.43 7.09 0.58
N GLU A 40 -0.54 6.69 -0.69
CA GLU A 40 -1.48 5.69 -1.16
C GLU A 40 -1.22 4.31 -0.52
N ILE A 41 0.03 3.85 -0.50
CA ILE A 41 0.37 2.57 0.13
C ILE A 41 0.05 2.61 1.63
N ALA A 42 0.40 3.69 2.33
CA ALA A 42 0.09 3.83 3.75
C ALA A 42 -1.43 3.90 4.01
N GLY A 43 -2.18 4.59 3.15
CA GLY A 43 -3.64 4.69 3.20
C GLY A 43 -4.30 3.33 3.02
N TRP A 44 -3.85 2.55 2.05
CA TRP A 44 -4.30 1.18 1.82
C TRP A 44 -4.06 0.27 3.04
N LEU A 45 -2.82 0.25 3.56
CA LEU A 45 -2.49 -0.57 4.74
C LEU A 45 -3.34 -0.17 5.97
N SER A 46 -3.51 1.13 6.20
CA SER A 46 -4.21 1.62 7.40
C SER A 46 -5.73 1.55 7.32
N SER A 47 -6.33 1.66 6.13
CA SER A 47 -7.78 1.72 5.97
C SER A 47 -8.40 0.39 5.59
N ASP A 48 -7.69 -0.41 4.78
CA ASP A 48 -8.22 -1.66 4.26
C ASP A 48 -7.62 -2.88 4.99
N LEU A 49 -6.49 -2.70 5.68
CA LEU A 49 -5.81 -3.73 6.48
C LEU A 49 -5.46 -3.26 7.92
N PRO A 50 -6.34 -2.53 8.64
CA PRO A 50 -5.96 -1.88 9.91
C PRO A 50 -5.47 -2.84 11.00
N ASP A 51 -6.14 -4.00 11.17
CA ASP A 51 -5.88 -4.90 12.31
C ASP A 51 -5.87 -6.40 11.93
N GLY A 52 -6.00 -6.72 10.63
CA GLY A 52 -6.28 -8.09 10.17
C GLY A 52 -5.04 -8.82 9.67
N LEU A 53 -4.31 -9.53 10.55
CA LEU A 53 -3.25 -10.46 10.13
C LEU A 53 -3.76 -11.44 9.06
N ASP A 54 -4.97 -11.99 9.25
CA ASP A 54 -5.60 -12.87 8.28
C ASP A 54 -5.81 -12.19 6.91
N SER A 55 -6.18 -10.91 6.91
CA SER A 55 -6.35 -10.14 5.68
C SER A 55 -5.03 -9.96 4.95
N VAL A 56 -3.95 -9.62 5.68
CA VAL A 56 -2.59 -9.50 5.12
C VAL A 56 -2.12 -10.85 4.57
N ASP A 57 -2.34 -11.94 5.29
CA ASP A 57 -1.96 -13.30 4.87
C ASP A 57 -2.69 -13.74 3.60
N ILE A 58 -3.98 -13.39 3.46
CA ILE A 58 -4.75 -13.63 2.22
C ILE A 58 -4.11 -12.88 1.05
N TRP A 59 -3.75 -11.60 1.22
CA TRP A 59 -3.08 -10.81 0.19
C TRP A 59 -1.73 -11.41 -0.24
N ILE A 60 -0.88 -11.76 0.75
CA ILE A 60 0.43 -12.39 0.50
C ILE A 60 0.26 -13.69 -0.28
N LYS A 61 -0.65 -14.57 0.18
CA LYS A 61 -0.91 -15.85 -0.48
C LYS A 61 -1.39 -15.65 -1.91
N ASN A 62 -2.35 -14.76 -2.12
CA ASN A 62 -2.94 -14.48 -3.43
C ASN A 62 -1.92 -13.96 -4.44
N LEU A 63 -1.11 -12.98 -4.04
CA LEU A 63 -0.04 -12.43 -4.87
C LEU A 63 1.06 -13.45 -5.16
N THR A 64 1.39 -14.31 -4.19
CA THR A 64 2.36 -15.40 -4.37
C THR A 64 1.85 -16.47 -5.33
N ASP A 65 0.58 -16.86 -5.21
CA ASP A 65 -0.06 -17.83 -6.12
C ASP A 65 -0.15 -17.27 -7.55
N LEU A 66 -0.42 -15.97 -7.70
CA LEU A 66 -0.38 -15.30 -9.01
C LEU A 66 1.04 -15.26 -9.60
N ALA A 67 2.04 -14.85 -8.81
CA ALA A 67 3.43 -14.78 -9.25
C ALA A 67 3.99 -16.16 -9.67
N SER A 68 3.50 -17.23 -9.03
CA SER A 68 3.86 -18.61 -9.38
C SER A 68 3.01 -19.23 -10.50
N GLY A 69 2.06 -18.49 -11.07
CA GLY A 69 1.18 -18.95 -12.15
C GLY A 69 0.12 -19.97 -11.72
N LYS A 70 -0.11 -20.12 -10.41
CA LYS A 70 -1.18 -20.99 -9.87
C LYS A 70 -2.56 -20.35 -9.97
N SER A 71 -2.62 -19.02 -10.03
CA SER A 71 -3.82 -18.24 -10.33
C SER A 71 -3.60 -17.42 -11.60
N THR A 72 -4.68 -17.13 -12.32
CA THR A 72 -4.69 -16.20 -13.48
C THR A 72 -5.61 -15.01 -13.24
N ASP A 73 -6.33 -14.97 -12.12
CA ASP A 73 -7.21 -13.85 -11.80
C ASP A 73 -6.39 -12.73 -11.14
N GLY A 74 -6.35 -11.57 -11.80
CA GLY A 74 -5.55 -10.40 -11.43
C GLY A 74 -6.32 -9.33 -10.66
N ASN A 75 -7.62 -9.51 -10.47
CA ASN A 75 -8.46 -8.50 -9.81
C ASN A 75 -8.66 -8.85 -8.33
N PHE A 76 -7.80 -8.33 -7.46
CA PHE A 76 -7.74 -8.75 -6.05
C PHE A 76 -8.57 -7.90 -5.09
N GLY A 77 -9.29 -6.90 -5.58
CA GLY A 77 -10.42 -6.31 -4.84
C GLY A 77 -10.48 -4.79 -4.86
N LEU A 78 -11.71 -4.31 -4.79
CA LEU A 78 -12.09 -2.99 -4.31
C LEU A 78 -12.08 -3.10 -2.77
N GLY A 79 -11.15 -2.44 -2.11
CA GLY A 79 -11.12 -2.32 -0.66
C GLY A 79 -12.24 -1.39 -0.15
N ASN A 80 -12.09 -0.85 1.05
CA ASN A 80 -13.04 0.12 1.58
C ASN A 80 -12.84 1.51 0.95
N ALA A 81 -11.60 1.83 0.58
CA ALA A 81 -11.24 3.13 0.00
C ALA A 81 -10.17 3.07 -1.11
N HIS A 82 -9.73 1.88 -1.51
CA HIS A 82 -8.68 1.73 -2.51
C HIS A 82 -8.97 0.61 -3.52
N TRP A 83 -8.57 0.82 -4.76
CA TRP A 83 -8.62 -0.18 -5.83
C TRP A 83 -7.26 -0.84 -5.97
N VAL A 84 -7.22 -2.18 -5.91
CA VAL A 84 -5.98 -2.93 -6.12
C VAL A 84 -6.13 -3.83 -7.34
N MET A 85 -5.40 -3.51 -8.40
CA MET A 85 -5.46 -4.25 -9.67
C MET A 85 -4.10 -4.80 -10.07
N VAL A 86 -4.06 -6.06 -10.47
CA VAL A 86 -2.82 -6.75 -10.82
C VAL A 86 -2.84 -7.17 -12.29
N THR A 87 -1.92 -6.61 -13.06
CA THR A 87 -1.80 -6.85 -14.51
C THR A 87 -0.33 -7.01 -14.88
N GLN A 88 0.03 -8.06 -15.61
CA GLN A 88 1.40 -8.33 -16.08
C GLN A 88 2.49 -8.21 -14.99
N GLY A 89 2.23 -8.72 -13.78
CA GLY A 89 3.19 -8.65 -12.68
C GLY A 89 3.34 -7.26 -12.03
N ARG A 90 2.49 -6.31 -12.40
CA ARG A 90 2.37 -4.99 -11.78
C ARG A 90 1.14 -4.93 -10.90
N VAL A 91 1.27 -4.27 -9.76
CA VAL A 91 0.19 -3.99 -8.82
C VAL A 91 -0.08 -2.50 -8.84
N PHE A 92 -1.26 -2.10 -9.29
CA PHE A 92 -1.76 -0.75 -9.20
C PHE A 92 -2.61 -0.62 -7.94
N ILE A 93 -2.39 0.44 -7.16
CA ILE A 93 -3.18 0.78 -5.99
C ILE A 93 -3.63 2.23 -6.16
N GLY A 94 -4.91 2.50 -5.96
CA GLY A 94 -5.48 3.84 -6.15
C GLY A 94 -6.58 4.19 -5.16
N CYS A 95 -6.55 5.41 -4.62
CA CYS A 95 -7.59 5.89 -3.72
C CYS A 95 -8.86 6.27 -4.49
N GLU A 96 -10.01 5.85 -3.96
CA GLU A 96 -11.33 6.21 -4.50
C GLU A 96 -11.66 7.71 -4.34
N TYR A 97 -11.05 8.36 -3.35
CA TYR A 97 -11.42 9.70 -2.90
C TYR A 97 -10.40 10.78 -3.26
N VAL A 98 -9.17 10.39 -3.58
CA VAL A 98 -8.06 11.32 -3.88
C VAL A 98 -7.37 10.89 -5.16
N GLU A 99 -7.73 11.53 -6.27
CA GLU A 99 -7.29 11.15 -7.62
C GLU A 99 -5.77 11.12 -7.76
N GLU A 100 -5.03 11.96 -7.03
CA GLU A 100 -3.58 11.99 -7.10
C GLU A 100 -2.90 10.82 -6.36
N GLN A 101 -3.59 10.19 -5.40
CA GLN A 101 -3.06 9.07 -4.63
C GLN A 101 -3.20 7.77 -5.42
N GLN A 102 -2.23 7.57 -6.30
CA GLN A 102 -2.13 6.42 -7.20
C GLN A 102 -0.70 5.93 -7.16
N VAL A 103 -0.49 4.62 -7.22
CA VAL A 103 0.84 4.03 -7.20
C VAL A 103 0.89 2.76 -8.02
N LEU A 104 2.03 2.55 -8.68
CA LEU A 104 2.32 1.33 -9.42
C LEU A 104 3.56 0.66 -8.83
N LEU A 105 3.41 -0.62 -8.47
CA LEU A 105 4.45 -1.46 -7.91
C LEU A 105 4.63 -2.73 -8.76
N THR A 106 5.72 -3.46 -8.51
CA THR A 106 5.79 -4.89 -8.86
C THR A 106 5.09 -5.72 -7.79
N ILE A 107 4.70 -6.96 -8.14
CA ILE A 107 4.26 -7.94 -7.13
C ILE A 107 5.32 -8.13 -6.02
N GLU A 108 6.60 -8.18 -6.39
CA GLU A 108 7.71 -8.34 -5.43
C GLU A 108 7.75 -7.19 -4.41
N GLN A 109 7.66 -5.94 -4.89
CA GLN A 109 7.62 -4.76 -4.02
C GLN A 109 6.38 -4.76 -3.12
N THR A 110 5.21 -5.13 -3.66
CA THR A 110 3.98 -5.24 -2.86
C THR A 110 4.10 -6.32 -1.79
N LEU A 111 4.61 -7.50 -2.13
CA LEU A 111 4.85 -8.59 -1.18
C LEU A 111 5.82 -8.17 -0.07
N TYR A 112 6.91 -7.48 -0.43
CA TYR A 112 7.84 -6.96 0.56
C TYR A 112 7.14 -6.04 1.58
N VAL A 113 6.35 -5.07 1.11
CA VAL A 113 5.59 -4.16 1.99
C VAL A 113 4.62 -4.93 2.89
N LEU A 114 3.88 -5.89 2.34
CA LEU A 114 2.92 -6.69 3.10
C LEU A 114 3.61 -7.54 4.18
N GLU A 115 4.77 -8.14 3.88
CA GLU A 115 5.55 -8.93 4.86
C GLU A 115 6.13 -8.07 5.98
N GLN A 116 6.60 -6.85 5.66
CA GLN A 116 7.04 -5.91 6.69
C GLN A 116 5.85 -5.45 7.56
N TYR A 117 4.71 -5.19 6.94
CA TYR A 117 3.49 -4.80 7.67
C TYR A 117 2.95 -5.93 8.53
N ARG A 118 2.96 -7.17 8.03
CA ARG A 118 2.65 -8.40 8.78
C ARG A 118 3.53 -8.52 10.01
N SER A 119 4.84 -8.34 9.85
CA SER A 119 5.82 -8.37 10.97
C SER A 119 5.52 -7.30 12.02
N PHE A 120 5.08 -6.11 11.59
CA PHE A 120 4.60 -5.07 12.50
C PHE A 120 3.32 -5.50 13.25
N LEU A 121 2.33 -6.08 12.57
CA LEU A 121 1.09 -6.51 13.22
C LEU A 121 1.32 -7.65 14.23
N GLU A 122 2.33 -8.50 14.03
CA GLU A 122 2.73 -9.55 14.98
C GLU A 122 3.54 -9.01 16.17
N GLY A 123 4.13 -7.82 16.05
CA GLY A 123 5.01 -7.26 17.05
C GLY A 123 4.28 -6.70 18.28
N SER A 124 4.97 -6.70 19.42
CA SER A 124 4.46 -6.10 20.67
C SER A 124 5.06 -4.71 20.88
N TYR A 125 4.38 -3.68 20.38
CA TYR A 125 4.86 -2.30 20.44
C TYR A 125 4.10 -1.45 21.47
N THR A 126 4.80 -0.47 22.04
CA THR A 126 4.20 0.56 22.91
C THR A 126 4.65 1.94 22.45
N LYS A 127 4.08 3.01 23.02
CA LYS A 127 4.53 4.39 22.71
C LYS A 127 6.02 4.59 22.99
N GLU A 128 6.51 3.97 24.06
CA GLU A 128 7.89 4.07 24.52
C GLU A 128 8.82 3.15 23.74
N TYR A 129 8.27 2.12 23.09
CA TYR A 129 8.97 1.18 22.22
C TYR A 129 8.26 1.08 20.87
N PRO A 130 8.36 2.14 20.03
CA PRO A 130 7.68 2.18 18.75
C PRO A 130 8.34 1.24 17.73
N PRO A 131 7.58 0.74 16.74
CA PRO A 131 8.12 -0.03 15.63
C PRO A 131 9.05 0.83 14.74
N GLU A 132 9.94 0.17 14.01
CA GLU A 132 10.72 0.81 12.95
C GLU A 132 9.85 1.16 11.75
N ALA A 133 10.28 2.15 10.97
CA ALA A 133 9.61 2.50 9.72
C ALA A 133 9.84 1.41 8.66
N ILE A 134 8.83 1.21 7.81
CA ILE A 134 8.88 0.26 6.70
C ILE A 134 9.48 0.98 5.49
N ASP A 135 10.57 0.45 4.94
CA ASP A 135 11.09 0.93 3.65
C ASP A 135 10.15 0.53 2.51
N VAL A 136 9.98 1.41 1.52
CA VAL A 136 9.05 1.16 0.41
C VAL A 136 9.66 1.62 -0.90
N GLU A 137 9.56 0.75 -1.91
CA GLU A 137 9.95 1.06 -3.28
C GLU A 137 8.78 0.88 -4.24
N TYR A 138 8.67 1.79 -5.20
CA TYR A 138 7.62 1.75 -6.21
C TYR A 138 8.10 2.36 -7.53
N LEU A 139 7.37 2.08 -8.61
CA LEU A 139 7.76 2.42 -9.97
C LEU A 139 7.43 3.87 -10.30
N SER A 140 6.18 4.24 -10.04
CA SER A 140 5.56 5.53 -10.40
C SER A 140 4.41 5.85 -9.44
N GLU A 141 3.99 7.11 -9.42
CA GLU A 141 2.86 7.61 -8.61
C GLU A 141 2.00 8.62 -9.38
N GLY A 142 0.79 8.87 -8.89
CA GLY A 142 -0.18 9.79 -9.47
C GLY A 142 -0.52 9.45 -10.93
N LYS A 143 -0.68 10.49 -11.75
CA LYS A 143 -1.06 10.33 -13.17
C LYS A 143 -0.08 9.48 -13.99
N ASP A 144 1.19 9.46 -13.63
CA ASP A 144 2.20 8.62 -14.29
C ASP A 144 1.93 7.13 -14.01
N ALA A 145 1.55 6.78 -12.77
CA ALA A 145 1.14 5.41 -12.43
C ALA A 145 -0.09 4.96 -13.22
N VAL A 146 -1.10 5.83 -13.36
CA VAL A 146 -2.29 5.58 -14.18
C VAL A 146 -1.91 5.32 -15.63
N THR A 147 -1.15 6.24 -16.23
CA THR A 147 -0.72 6.15 -17.64
C THR A 147 0.07 4.87 -17.91
N GLN A 148 0.98 4.50 -17.01
CA GLN A 148 1.77 3.29 -17.15
C GLN A 148 0.92 2.02 -16.99
N TYR A 149 0.00 2.00 -16.03
CA TYR A 149 -0.90 0.85 -15.84
C TYR A 149 -1.83 0.64 -17.03
N GLU A 150 -2.49 1.70 -17.52
CA GLU A 150 -3.42 1.62 -18.66
C GLU A 150 -2.72 1.21 -19.97
N SER A 151 -1.40 1.42 -20.07
CA SER A 151 -0.62 0.98 -21.21
C SER A 151 -0.33 -0.53 -21.24
N LEU A 152 -0.60 -1.25 -20.14
CA LEU A 152 -0.39 -2.69 -20.06
C LEU A 152 -1.49 -3.42 -20.85
N GLU A 153 -1.08 -4.39 -21.67
CA GLU A 153 -2.04 -5.26 -22.35
C GLU A 153 -2.81 -6.10 -21.31
N GLY A 154 -4.15 -6.01 -21.38
CA GLY A 154 -5.04 -6.66 -20.41
C GLY A 154 -5.33 -5.82 -19.16
N ALA A 155 -4.87 -4.56 -19.10
CA ALA A 155 -5.24 -3.66 -18.02
C ALA A 155 -6.77 -3.48 -17.96
N TYR A 156 -7.31 -3.60 -16.75
CA TYR A 156 -8.70 -3.28 -16.47
C TYR A 156 -8.91 -1.77 -16.55
N CYS A 157 -10.09 -1.33 -17.03
CA CYS A 157 -10.45 0.09 -16.98
C CYS A 157 -10.48 0.57 -15.53
N LEU A 158 -9.75 1.65 -15.26
CA LEU A 158 -9.79 2.31 -13.96
C LEU A 158 -11.13 3.08 -13.82
N PRO A 159 -11.75 3.10 -12.64
CA PRO A 159 -13.09 3.67 -12.43
C PRO A 159 -13.10 5.20 -12.28
N TYR A 160 -12.47 5.93 -13.20
CA TYR A 160 -12.48 7.40 -13.25
C TYR A 160 -13.52 7.95 -14.23
#